data_AF-A0A930BCG8-F1
#
_entry.id   AF-A0A930BCG8-F1
#
_cell.length_a   1.000
_cell.length_b   1.000
_cell.length_c   1.000
_cell.angle_alpha   90.00
_cell.angle_beta   90.00
_cell.angle_gamma   90.00
#
_symmetry.space_group_name_H-M   'P 1'
#
loop_
_entity.id
_entity.type
_entity.pdbx_description
1 polymer ?
#
loop_
_entity_poly.entity_id
_entity_poly.type
_entity_poly.pdbx_seq_one_letter_code
_entity_poly.pdbx_strand_id
1 'polypeptide(L)' 'ALVTLGGLCFKEYFCFRVPLLNLQPAFVAALWFAWVFEGGWIVRILSLIVGGLLLILAVQKWRMPLHFDIGDKTKYQI' A
#
# COMPACT_ATOMS: atom_id res chain seq x y z
N ALA A 1 11.65 5.67 2.90
CA ALA A 1 10.53 5.74 1.93
C ALA A 1 9.66 4.49 1.92
N LEU A 2 10.22 3.28 1.85
CA LEU A 2 9.43 2.04 1.81
C LEU A 2 8.51 1.87 3.04
N VAL A 3 9.05 2.05 4.25
CA VAL A 3 8.26 1.95 5.50
C VAL A 3 7.13 2.99 5.56
N THR A 4 7.40 4.23 5.14
CA THR A 4 6.40 5.30 5.11
C THR A 4 5.29 5.01 4.08
N LEU A 5 5.64 4.47 2.91
CA LEU A 5 4.66 4.06 1.89
C LEU A 5 3.83 2.86 2.34
N GLY A 6 4.44 1.87 2.99
CA GLY A 6 3.73 0.72 3.58
C GLY A 6 2.73 1.15 4.65
N GLY A 7 3.14 2.05 5.55
CA GLY A 7 2.26 2.61 6.58
C GLY A 7 1.10 3.44 6.01
N LEU A 8 1.36 4.23 4.96
CA LEU A 8 0.31 4.99 4.26
C LEU A 8 -0.72 4.05 3.61
N CYS A 9 -0.27 3.02 2.89
CA CYS A 9 -1.15 2.03 2.26
C CYS A 9 -2.00 1.27 3.28
N PHE A 10 -1.41 0.89 4.42
CA PHE A 10 -2.14 0.21 5.49
C PHE A 10 -3.22 1.09 6.11
N LYS A 11 -2.96 2.40 6.31
CA LYS A 11 -3.98 3.34 6.79
C LYS A 11 -5.10 3.50 5.76
N GLU A 12 -4.74 3.65 4.49
CA GLU A 12 -5.71 3.89 3.41
C GLU A 12 -6.54 2.66 3.04
N TYR A 13 -6.07 1.45 3.39
CA TYR A 13 -6.88 0.24 3.36
C TYR A 13 -8.21 0.41 4.11
N PHE A 14 -8.21 1.05 5.29
CA PHE A 14 -9.45 1.27 6.05
C PHE A 14 -10.41 2.25 5.36
N CYS A 15 -9.88 3.16 4.54
CA CYS A 15 -10.68 4.17 3.85
C CYS A 15 -11.34 3.61 2.57
N PHE A 16 -10.56 2.89 1.76
CA PHE A 16 -10.97 2.40 0.44
C PHE A 16 -11.32 0.91 0.39
N ARG A 17 -10.97 0.12 1.42
CA ARG A 17 -11.12 -1.34 1.51
C ARG A 17 -10.64 -2.09 0.26
N VAL A 18 -9.55 -1.63 -0.35
CA VAL A 18 -8.93 -2.33 -1.50
C VAL A 18 -8.31 -3.63 -0.99
N PRO A 19 -8.72 -4.81 -1.47
CA PRO A 19 -8.12 -6.08 -1.06
C PRO A 19 -6.62 -6.09 -1.42
N LEU A 20 -5.80 -6.84 -0.67
CA LEU A 20 -4.33 -6.88 -0.73
C LEU A 20 -3.59 -5.67 -0.17
N LEU A 21 -4.21 -4.49 -0.06
CA LEU A 21 -3.53 -3.28 0.44
C LEU A 21 -3.20 -3.38 1.94
N ASN A 22 -3.94 -4.20 2.69
CA ASN A 22 -3.61 -4.57 4.08
C ASN A 22 -2.29 -5.35 4.20
N LEU A 23 -1.91 -6.09 3.16
CA LEU A 23 -0.67 -6.87 3.08
C LEU A 23 0.48 -6.07 2.46
N GLN A 24 0.24 -4.83 2.01
CA GLN A 24 1.28 -3.95 1.49
C GLN A 24 2.52 -3.84 2.40
N PRO A 25 2.39 -3.69 3.73
CA PRO A 25 3.56 -3.65 4.61
C PRO A 25 4.40 -4.92 4.55
N ALA A 26 3.75 -6.09 4.44
CA ALA A 26 4.43 -7.37 4.31
C ALA A 26 5.14 -7.50 2.96
N PHE A 27 4.52 -7.07 1.86
CA PHE A 27 5.17 -7.05 0.54
C PHE A 27 6.36 -6.11 0.49
N VAL A 28 6.25 -4.95 1.12
CA VAL A 28 7.36 -3.99 1.21
C VAL A 28 8.51 -4.53 2.07
N ALA A 29 8.19 -5.21 3.18
CA ALA A 29 9.21 -5.87 4.01
C ALA A 29 9.91 -7.02 3.26
N ALA A 30 9.15 -7.84 2.52
CA ALA A 30 9.70 -8.90 1.68
C ALA A 30 10.54 -8.35 0.52
N LEU A 31 10.16 -7.20 -0.05
CA LEU A 31 10.92 -6.52 -1.09
C LEU A 31 12.26 -6.01 -0.55
N TRP A 32 12.25 -5.40 0.64
CA TRP A 32 13.48 -4.96 1.30
C TRP A 32 14.41 -6.14 1.59
N PHE A 33 13.86 -7.24 2.12
CA PHE A 33 14.63 -8.46 2.37
C PHE A 33 15.22 -9.01 1.05
N ALA A 34 14.40 -9.20 0.02
CA ALA A 34 14.86 -9.69 -1.29
C ALA A 34 15.92 -8.78 -1.93
N TRP A 35 15.86 -7.47 -1.68
CA TRP A 35 16.87 -6.52 -2.15
C TRP A 35 18.20 -6.68 -1.42
N VAL A 36 18.18 -6.86 -0.09
CA VAL A 36 19.40 -7.10 0.72
C VAL A 36 20.12 -8.39 0.30
N PHE A 37 19.39 -9.43 -0.11
CA PHE A 37 19.95 -10.71 -0.54
C PHE A 37 20.17 -10.82 -2.06
N GLU A 38 20.13 -9.71 -2.79
CA GLU A 38 20.34 -9.65 -4.26
C GLU A 38 19.46 -10.63 -5.07
N GLY A 39 18.25 -10.90 -4.60
CA GLY A 39 17.27 -11.76 -5.26
C GLY A 39 16.63 -11.09 -6.48
N GLY A 40 17.41 -10.74 -7.51
CA GLY A 40 17.02 -9.82 -8.58
C GLY A 40 15.69 -10.14 -9.27
N TRP A 41 15.37 -11.42 -9.50
CA TRP A 41 14.07 -11.83 -10.05
C TRP A 41 12.91 -11.61 -9.07
N ILE A 42 13.11 -11.94 -7.80
CA ILE A 42 12.11 -11.77 -6.73
C ILE A 42 11.82 -10.28 -6.52
N VAL A 43 12.86 -9.45 -6.52
CA VAL A 43 12.75 -7.99 -6.39
C VAL A 43 11.90 -7.39 -7.52
N ARG A 44 12.09 -7.84 -8.77
CA ARG A 44 11.29 -7.38 -9.92
C ARG A 44 9.81 -7.73 -9.79
N ILE A 45 9.49 -8.96 -9.37
CA ILE A 45 8.10 -9.39 -9.19
C ILE A 45 7.44 -8.61 -8.06
N LEU A 46 8.11 -8.49 -6.91
CA LEU A 46 7.58 -7.75 -5.77
C LEU A 46 7.44 -6.25 -6.07
N SER A 47 8.35 -5.64 -6.82
CA SER A 47 8.23 -4.22 -7.17
C SER A 47 7.04 -3.94 -8.09
N LEU A 48 6.74 -4.85 -9.03
CA LEU A 48 5.54 -4.76 -9.87
C LEU A 48 4.26 -4.86 -9.04
N ILE A 49 4.21 -5.77 -8.07
CA ILE A 49 3.06 -5.93 -7.17
C ILE A 49 2.87 -4.68 -6.31
N VAL A 50 3.92 -4.23 -5.62
CA VAL A 50 3.88 -3.04 -4.75
C VAL A 50 3.54 -1.78 -5.55
N GLY A 51 4.14 -1.61 -6.73
CA GLY A 51 3.88 -0.48 -7.62
C GLY A 51 2.47 -0.48 -8.18
N GLY A 52 1.95 -1.65 -8.59
CA GLY A 52 0.57 -1.80 -9.06
C GLY A 52 -0.45 -1.45 -7.97
N LEU A 53 -0.23 -1.93 -6.75
CA LEU A 53 -1.10 -1.63 -5.61
C LEU A 53 -1.06 -0.14 -5.23
N LEU A 54 0.12 0.50 -5.28
CA LEU A 54 0.27 1.94 -5.09
C LEU A 54 -0.44 2.75 -6.18
N LEU A 55 -0.39 2.31 -7.43
CA LEU A 55 -1.08 2.96 -8.54
C LEU A 55 -2.60 2.89 -8.37
N ILE A 56 -3.12 1.72 -7.99
CA ILE A 56 -4.55 1.56 -7.66
C ILE A 56 -4.94 2.50 -6.53
N LEU A 57 -4.16 2.55 -5.45
CA LEU A 57 -4.39 3.45 -4.33
C LEU A 57 -4.35 4.92 -4.77
N ALA A 58 -3.40 5.32 -5.62
CA ALA A 58 -3.30 6.68 -6.14
C ALA A 58 -4.53 7.07 -6.97
N VAL A 59 -5.04 6.17 -7.81
CA VAL A 59 -6.27 6.39 -8.58
C VAL A 59 -7.49 6.54 -7.64
N GLN A 60 -7.59 5.68 -6.63
CA GLN A 60 -8.68 5.75 -5.65
C GLN A 60 -8.62 7.04 -4.84
N LYS A 61 -7.40 7.47 -4.47
CA LYS A 61 -7.15 8.74 -3.79
C LYS A 61 -7.52 9.94 -4.65
N TRP A 62 -7.20 9.90 -5.94
CA TRP A 62 -7.56 10.96 -6.89
C TRP A 62 -9.08 11.13 -7.06
N ARG A 63 -9.82 10.02 -6.98
CA ARG A 63 -11.29 10.04 -7.06
C ARG A 63 -11.97 10.51 -5.77
N MET A 64 -11.21 10.70 -4.70
CA MET A 64 -11.72 11.10 -3.39
C MET A 64 -11.80 12.62 -3.28
N PRO A 65 -12.94 13.21 -2.85
CA PRO A 65 -13.03 14.64 -2.57
C PRO A 65 -12.20 14.99 -1.34
N LEU A 66 -11.47 16.11 -1.39
CA LEU A 66 -10.52 16.52 -0.35
C LEU A 66 -11.12 16.64 1.06
N HIS A 67 -12.42 16.94 1.16
CA HIS A 67 -13.15 17.01 2.44
C HIS A 67 -13.19 15.66 3.19
N PHE A 68 -13.12 14.53 2.48
CA PHE A 68 -13.17 13.21 3.08
C PHE A 68 -11.79 12.67 3.48
N ASP A 69 -10.70 13.42 3.24
CA ASP A 69 -9.31 12.97 3.47
C ASP A 69 -9.02 12.62 4.95
N ILE A 70 -9.74 13.27 5.87
CA ILE A 70 -9.89 12.82 7.27
C ILE A 70 -10.91 11.67 7.25
N GLY A 71 -10.43 10.48 6.87
CA GLY A 71 -11.26 9.31 6.60
C GLY A 71 -12.41 9.12 7.61
N ASP A 72 -13.58 8.80 7.06
CA ASP A 72 -14.81 8.53 7.81
C ASP A 72 -14.56 7.60 9.00
N LYS A 73 -14.66 8.16 10.21
CA LYS A 73 -14.35 7.46 11.47
C LYS A 73 -15.27 6.26 11.71
N THR A 74 -16.45 6.23 11.09
CA THR A 74 -17.37 5.09 11.16
C THR A 74 -16.79 3.84 10.51
N LYS A 75 -15.87 3.99 9.54
CA LYS A 75 -15.20 2.87 8.88
C LYS A 75 -14.06 2.24 9.68
N TYR A 76 -13.60 2.91 10.75
CA TYR A 76 -12.56 2.41 11.66
C TYR A 76 -13.12 1.62 12.83
N GLN A 77 -14.44 1.63 13.03
CA GLN A 77 -15.07 0.82 14.05
C GLN A 77 -15.10 -0.64 13.59
N ILE A 78 -14.24 -1.44 14.22
CA ILE A 78 -14.29 -2.89 14.26
C ILE A 78 -14.97 -3.26 15.58
#